data_AF-A0A972R3Z3-F1
#
_entry.id   AF-A0A972R3Z3-F1
#
_cell.length_a   1.000
_cell.length_b   1.000
_cell.length_c   1.000
_cell.angle_alpha   90.00
_cell.angle_beta   90.00
_cell.angle_gamma   90.00
#
_symmetry.space_group_name_H-M   'P 1'
#
loop_
_entity.id
_entity.type
_entity.pdbx_description
1 polymer ?
#
loop_
_entity_poly.entity_id
_entity_poly.type
_entity_poly.pdbx_seq_one_letter_code
_entity_poly.pdbx_strand_id
1 'polypeptide(L)'
;MTAIVRKAFTGNSLAIALKILLVLLLIVGSFSQIENGLADNGDYSRVMTWVSSGPLGFSQNWPSAGTPDYQDRFFNYWLPYWNLDFPLRSRWVTSVLLLWIPGVLLNMLLISPSILWLPMLSIAPRLLSIALLFALFRWIEKRTSSYRSLLYLTLCLPYVLIAINTDYLAYFSTFYQEPASMVFLLWLVAAFISYRRKDRRSVHFITLAALVFLVTEAKFSNIYWPLLAGAVTYLFYLQNVPRKRAIAYMSLIVLL
;
A
#
# COMPACT_ATOMS: atom_id res chain seq x y z
N MET A 1 -35.49 -29.43 11.71
CA MET A 1 -34.59 -28.27 11.88
C MET A 1 -33.64 -28.12 10.67
N THR A 2 -34.17 -28.16 9.43
CA THR A 2 -33.36 -28.49 8.24
C THR A 2 -33.59 -27.59 7.01
N ALA A 3 -34.64 -26.77 7.00
CA ALA A 3 -34.87 -25.78 5.93
C ALA A 3 -34.63 -24.33 6.39
N ILE A 4 -35.00 -24.00 7.63
CA ILE A 4 -34.86 -22.65 8.20
C ILE A 4 -33.39 -22.33 8.52
N VAL A 5 -32.62 -23.29 9.06
CA VAL A 5 -31.16 -23.14 9.24
C VAL A 5 -30.47 -23.01 7.88
N ARG A 6 -30.88 -23.80 6.87
CA ARG A 6 -30.35 -23.70 5.50
C ARG A 6 -30.59 -22.31 4.88
N LYS A 7 -31.76 -21.71 5.14
CA LYS A 7 -32.17 -20.36 4.69
C LYS A 7 -31.64 -19.22 5.57
N ALA A 8 -31.24 -19.48 6.81
CA ALA A 8 -30.49 -18.52 7.63
C ALA A 8 -29.00 -18.48 7.24
N PHE A 9 -28.48 -19.58 6.68
CA PHE A 9 -27.12 -19.67 6.11
C PHE A 9 -27.09 -19.52 4.57
N THR A 10 -28.18 -19.12 3.91
CA THR A 10 -28.17 -18.81 2.48
C THR A 10 -27.33 -17.56 2.23
N GLY A 11 -26.06 -17.74 1.84
CA GLY A 11 -25.18 -16.78 1.14
C GLY A 11 -24.85 -15.46 1.83
N ASN A 12 -25.87 -14.68 2.22
CA ASN A 12 -25.72 -13.34 2.78
C ASN A 12 -25.19 -13.34 4.22
N SER A 13 -25.65 -14.23 5.11
CA SER A 13 -25.20 -14.22 6.51
C SER A 13 -23.71 -14.55 6.65
N LEU A 14 -23.23 -15.57 5.92
CA LEU A 14 -21.81 -15.90 5.87
C LEU A 14 -20.98 -14.77 5.24
N ALA A 15 -21.44 -14.19 4.13
CA ALA A 15 -20.77 -13.06 3.49
C ALA A 15 -20.64 -11.84 4.42
N ILE A 16 -21.68 -11.54 5.22
CA ILE A 16 -21.65 -10.46 6.21
C ILE A 16 -20.65 -10.79 7.33
N ALA A 17 -20.71 -12.01 7.89
CA ALA A 17 -19.78 -12.45 8.93
C ALA A 17 -18.32 -12.37 8.45
N LEU A 18 -18.03 -12.81 7.23
CA LEU A 18 -16.70 -12.70 6.63
C LEU A 18 -16.24 -11.24 6.49
N LYS A 19 -17.10 -10.33 6.02
CA LYS A 19 -16.74 -8.90 5.93
C LYS A 19 -16.37 -8.32 7.29
N ILE A 20 -17.19 -8.58 8.30
CA ILE A 20 -16.95 -8.10 9.67
C ILE A 20 -15.63 -8.67 10.19
N LEU A 21 -15.43 -9.99 10.08
CA LEU A 21 -14.20 -10.65 10.50
C LEU A 21 -12.97 -10.08 9.81
N LEU A 22 -13.00 -9.90 8.49
CA LEU A 22 -11.87 -9.37 7.71
C LEU A 22 -11.54 -7.91 8.07
N VAL A 23 -12.56 -7.07 8.32
CA VAL A 23 -12.36 -5.69 8.76
C VAL A 23 -11.77 -5.66 10.17
N LEU A 24 -12.32 -6.44 11.10
CA LEU A 24 -11.79 -6.53 12.46
C LEU A 24 -10.37 -7.05 12.47
N LEU A 25 -10.07 -8.10 11.70
CA LEU A 25 -8.73 -8.66 11.58
C LEU A 25 -7.75 -7.62 11.03
N LEU A 26 -8.12 -6.89 9.98
CA LEU A 26 -7.28 -5.84 9.41
C LEU A 26 -7.06 -4.69 10.41
N ILE A 27 -8.12 -4.18 11.04
CA ILE A 27 -8.00 -3.06 11.98
C ILE A 27 -7.17 -3.48 13.20
N VAL A 28 -7.56 -4.56 13.88
CA VAL A 28 -6.85 -5.01 15.09
C VAL A 28 -5.41 -5.38 14.74
N GLY A 29 -5.18 -6.22 13.74
CA GLY A 29 -3.84 -6.67 13.36
C GLY A 29 -2.94 -5.55 12.85
N SER A 30 -3.50 -4.54 12.17
CA SER A 30 -2.74 -3.38 11.73
C SER A 30 -2.39 -2.49 12.94
N PHE A 31 -3.37 -2.04 13.70
CA PHE A 31 -3.14 -1.05 14.77
C PHE A 31 -2.45 -1.64 16.01
N SER A 32 -2.56 -2.94 16.29
CA SER A 32 -1.78 -3.58 17.37
C SER A 32 -0.28 -3.60 17.09
N GLN A 33 0.12 -3.38 15.83
CA GLN A 33 1.51 -3.34 15.37
C GLN A 33 1.91 -1.92 14.94
N ILE A 34 1.39 -0.90 15.63
CA ILE A 34 1.81 0.50 15.40
C ILE A 34 3.21 0.75 15.95
N GLU A 35 3.61 0.00 16.98
CA GLU A 35 4.92 0.07 17.64
C GLU A 35 5.90 -0.98 17.11
N ASN A 36 5.80 -1.30 15.82
CA ASN A 36 6.73 -2.23 15.20
C ASN A 36 8.12 -1.61 15.05
N GLY A 37 9.13 -2.48 15.14
CA GLY A 37 10.53 -2.11 14.93
C GLY A 37 10.77 -1.50 13.56
N LEU A 38 11.91 -0.81 13.46
CA LEU A 38 12.36 -0.22 12.20
C LEU A 38 12.75 -1.33 11.22
N ALA A 39 12.20 -1.32 10.01
CA ALA A 39 12.85 -2.04 8.93
C ALA A 39 14.15 -1.27 8.61
N ASP A 40 15.30 -1.74 9.09
CA ASP A 40 16.61 -1.19 8.74
C ASP A 40 17.44 -2.31 8.14
N ASN A 41 17.62 -2.27 6.81
CA ASN A 41 18.46 -3.21 6.08
C ASN A 41 19.79 -2.56 5.65
N GLY A 42 20.11 -1.37 6.17
CA GLY A 42 21.29 -0.59 5.79
C GLY A 42 21.07 0.41 4.63
N ASP A 43 20.01 0.28 3.82
CA ASP A 43 19.67 1.27 2.78
C ASP A 43 18.80 2.43 3.31
N TYR A 44 18.43 2.35 4.59
CA TYR A 44 17.63 3.33 5.33
C TYR A 44 18.17 4.77 5.22
N SER A 45 19.50 4.91 5.11
CA SER A 45 20.21 6.20 5.06
C SER A 45 19.87 7.10 3.88
N ARG A 46 19.57 6.52 2.71
CA ARG A 46 19.44 7.30 1.47
C ARG A 46 18.21 8.19 1.45
N VAL A 47 17.09 7.68 1.97
CA VAL A 47 15.79 8.35 1.91
C VAL A 47 15.46 9.03 3.23
N MET A 48 15.84 8.44 4.37
CA MET A 48 15.64 9.03 5.69
C MET A 48 16.23 10.44 5.80
N THR A 49 17.42 10.68 5.23
CA THR A 49 18.12 11.98 5.30
C THR A 49 17.34 13.14 4.69
N TRP A 50 16.28 12.85 3.91
CA TRP A 50 15.39 13.86 3.32
C TRP A 50 14.36 14.40 4.33
N VAL A 51 14.05 13.63 5.37
CA VAL A 51 12.98 13.92 6.34
C VAL A 51 13.53 14.11 7.75
N SER A 52 14.64 13.46 8.08
CA SER A 52 15.23 13.45 9.41
C SER A 52 16.76 13.40 9.38
N SER A 53 17.41 14.06 10.34
CA SER A 53 18.84 13.93 10.63
C SER A 53 19.16 12.68 11.45
N GLY A 54 18.18 12.12 12.16
CA GLY A 54 18.39 10.95 13.01
C GLY A 54 17.36 10.74 14.11
N PRO A 55 17.47 9.61 14.81
CA PRO A 55 16.68 9.34 16.01
C PRO A 55 17.04 10.35 17.10
N LEU A 56 16.04 10.72 17.90
CA LEU A 56 16.21 11.63 19.02
C LEU A 56 17.14 11.00 20.08
N GLY A 57 18.03 11.79 20.66
CA GLY A 57 18.95 11.33 21.71
C GLY A 57 20.30 10.82 21.20
N PHE A 58 20.49 10.72 19.87
CA PHE A 58 21.77 10.33 19.28
C PHE A 58 22.52 11.56 18.75
N SER A 59 23.82 11.63 19.04
CA SER A 59 24.68 12.70 18.50
C SER A 59 24.90 12.57 16.99
N GLN A 60 24.87 11.33 16.47
CA GLN A 60 25.09 11.01 15.05
C GLN A 60 24.11 9.94 14.56
N ASN A 61 23.67 10.08 13.30
CA ASN A 61 22.90 9.08 12.53
C ASN A 61 23.53 7.68 12.46
N TRP A 62 24.85 7.65 12.39
CA TRP A 62 25.63 6.42 12.35
C TRP A 62 26.77 6.56 13.36
N PRO A 63 26.52 6.18 14.63
CA PRO A 63 27.59 6.10 15.61
C PRO A 63 28.67 5.11 15.14
N SER A 64 29.91 5.29 15.59
CA SER A 64 31.01 4.39 15.22
C SER A 64 30.74 2.97 15.71
N ALA A 65 31.04 1.97 14.87
CA ALA A 65 30.88 0.56 15.23
C ALA A 65 31.64 0.22 16.53
N GLY A 66 31.03 -0.58 17.40
CA GLY A 66 31.61 -0.97 18.69
C GLY A 66 31.39 0.03 19.84
N THR A 67 30.73 1.16 19.60
CA THR A 67 30.31 2.10 20.66
C THR A 67 28.98 1.68 21.30
N PRO A 68 28.69 2.13 22.55
CA PRO A 68 27.37 1.94 23.15
C PRO A 68 26.23 2.50 22.29
N ASP A 69 26.38 3.71 21.75
CA ASP A 69 25.40 4.34 20.85
C ASP A 69 25.13 3.48 19.60
N TYR A 70 26.14 2.80 19.05
CA TYR A 70 25.94 1.88 17.92
C TYR A 70 25.11 0.66 18.34
N GLN A 71 25.38 0.10 19.52
CA GLN A 71 24.57 -1.01 20.05
C GLN A 71 23.13 -0.57 20.32
N ASP A 72 22.94 0.62 20.87
CA ASP A 72 21.61 1.16 21.16
C ASP A 72 20.81 1.47 19.89
N ARG A 73 21.42 2.06 18.86
CA ARG A 73 20.71 2.40 17.62
C ARG A 73 20.32 1.18 16.78
N PHE A 74 21.16 0.14 16.76
CA PHE A 74 21.00 -0.97 15.81
C PHE A 74 20.54 -2.29 16.43
N PHE A 75 20.68 -2.50 17.74
CA PHE A 75 20.43 -3.81 18.37
C PHE A 75 19.55 -3.75 19.62
N ASN A 76 19.68 -2.75 20.49
CA ASN A 76 19.04 -2.77 21.81
C ASN A 76 17.63 -2.14 21.87
N TYR A 77 17.27 -1.26 20.92
CA TYR A 77 16.14 -0.34 21.12
C TYR A 77 15.18 -0.19 19.91
N TRP A 78 13.89 -0.04 20.20
CA TRP A 78 12.90 0.55 19.29
C TRP A 78 13.05 2.06 19.33
N LEU A 79 13.22 2.71 18.17
CA LEU A 79 13.47 4.16 18.06
C LEU A 79 12.25 4.87 17.45
N PRO A 80 11.20 5.16 18.22
CA PRO A 80 9.98 5.79 17.69
C PRO A 80 10.12 7.28 17.42
N TYR A 81 11.06 7.98 18.07
CA TYR A 81 11.17 9.43 17.99
C TYR A 81 12.39 9.83 17.16
N TRP A 82 12.16 10.67 16.16
CA TRP A 82 13.16 11.14 15.20
C TRP A 82 13.12 12.67 15.11
N ASN A 83 14.23 13.30 14.77
CA ASN A 83 14.23 14.74 14.46
C ASN A 83 13.40 14.99 13.20
N LEU A 84 12.53 15.99 13.20
CA LEU A 84 11.75 16.37 12.03
C LEU A 84 12.40 17.56 11.31
N ASP A 85 13.14 17.27 10.24
CA ASP A 85 13.88 18.27 9.44
C ASP A 85 13.20 18.60 8.09
N PHE A 86 12.01 18.04 7.87
CA PHE A 86 11.19 18.24 6.67
C PHE A 86 10.51 19.64 6.67
N PRO A 87 10.32 20.29 5.51
CA PRO A 87 10.70 19.88 4.14
C PRO A 87 12.13 20.29 3.74
N LEU A 88 12.89 20.91 4.64
CA LEU A 88 14.09 21.70 4.32
C LEU A 88 15.26 20.89 3.74
N ARG A 89 15.21 19.54 3.78
CA ARG A 89 16.25 18.65 3.24
C ARG A 89 15.84 17.84 2.00
N SER A 90 14.57 17.85 1.59
CA SER A 90 14.13 17.01 0.47
C SER A 90 14.63 17.55 -0.87
N ARG A 91 15.45 16.77 -1.58
CA ARG A 91 15.94 17.10 -2.93
C ARG A 91 15.19 16.36 -4.04
N TRP A 92 14.34 15.39 -3.69
CA TRP A 92 13.66 14.51 -4.64
C TRP A 92 12.20 14.33 -4.22
N VAL A 93 11.30 14.52 -5.19
CA VAL A 93 9.86 14.32 -5.00
C VAL A 93 9.53 12.93 -5.53
N THR A 94 9.04 12.05 -4.65
CA THR A 94 8.54 10.72 -5.02
C THR A 94 7.12 10.54 -4.50
N SER A 95 6.38 9.57 -5.06
CA SER A 95 4.98 9.32 -4.69
C SER A 95 4.80 8.91 -3.22
N VAL A 96 5.87 8.48 -2.55
CA VAL A 96 5.86 8.16 -1.12
C VAL A 96 5.50 9.37 -0.26
N LEU A 97 5.79 10.58 -0.72
CA LEU A 97 5.43 11.79 0.01
C LEU A 97 3.91 11.94 0.17
N LEU A 98 3.11 11.41 -0.76
CA LEU A 98 1.65 11.38 -0.62
C LEU A 98 1.19 10.51 0.55
N LEU A 99 2.01 9.54 0.96
CA LEU A 99 1.76 8.69 2.12
C LEU A 99 2.30 9.33 3.41
N TRP A 100 3.48 9.95 3.35
CA TRP A 100 4.11 10.51 4.55
C TRP A 100 3.56 11.86 4.98
N ILE A 101 3.30 12.78 4.04
CA ILE A 101 2.88 14.16 4.36
C ILE A 101 1.66 14.19 5.28
N PRO A 102 0.58 13.40 5.05
CA PRO A 102 -0.54 13.38 5.98
C PRO A 102 -0.13 12.99 7.42
N GLY A 103 0.75 12.00 7.56
CA GLY A 103 1.30 11.57 8.85
C GLY A 103 2.18 12.63 9.51
N VAL A 104 3.07 13.27 8.74
CA VAL A 104 3.93 14.37 9.21
C VAL A 104 3.09 15.55 9.69
N LEU A 105 2.11 15.99 8.90
CA LEU A 105 1.23 17.10 9.28
C LEU A 105 0.44 16.79 10.54
N LEU A 106 -0.07 15.56 10.67
CA LEU A 106 -0.78 15.13 11.87
C LEU A 106 0.15 15.08 13.08
N ASN A 107 1.39 14.62 12.91
CA ASN A 107 2.41 14.65 13.95
C ASN A 107 2.72 16.08 14.40
N MET A 108 2.91 17.03 13.46
CA MET A 108 3.16 18.43 13.78
C MET A 108 2.00 19.06 14.55
N LEU A 109 0.77 18.65 14.24
CA LEU A 109 -0.44 19.13 14.91
C LEU A 109 -0.63 18.55 16.32
N LEU A 110 -0.35 17.24 16.50
CA LEU A 110 -0.71 16.51 17.71
C LEU A 110 0.45 16.26 18.68
N ILE A 111 1.70 16.25 18.20
CA ILE A 111 2.88 15.81 18.95
C ILE A 111 3.92 16.91 19.01
N SER A 112 4.59 17.22 17.90
CA SER A 112 5.65 18.23 17.87
C SER A 112 6.01 18.66 16.45
N PRO A 113 6.28 19.95 16.21
CA PRO A 113 6.79 20.43 14.93
C PRO A 113 8.27 20.07 14.68
N SER A 114 9.03 19.66 15.71
CA SER A 114 10.47 19.35 15.62
C SER A 114 10.81 17.88 15.88
N ILE A 115 9.86 17.09 16.37
CA ILE A 115 10.04 15.66 16.66
C ILE A 115 8.99 14.87 15.90
N LEU A 116 9.42 13.94 15.05
CA LEU A 116 8.58 12.99 14.36
C LEU A 116 8.43 11.71 15.18
N TRP A 117 7.22 11.41 15.60
CA TRP A 117 6.84 10.07 16.04
C TRP A 117 6.62 9.19 14.82
N LEU A 118 7.58 8.31 14.53
CA LEU A 118 7.69 7.56 13.29
C LEU A 118 6.42 6.77 12.91
N PRO A 119 5.67 6.15 13.86
CA PRO A 119 4.41 5.48 13.52
C PRO A 119 3.35 6.38 12.88
N MET A 120 3.44 7.71 13.02
CA MET A 120 2.54 8.64 12.33
C MET A 120 2.62 8.52 10.81
N LEU A 121 3.78 8.16 10.25
CA LEU A 121 3.95 7.93 8.81
C LEU A 121 3.09 6.77 8.30
N SER A 122 2.74 5.83 9.18
CA SER A 122 1.97 4.65 8.81
C SER A 122 0.47 4.91 8.65
N ILE A 123 -0.03 6.08 9.06
CA ILE A 123 -1.47 6.35 9.09
C ILE A 123 -2.08 6.34 7.69
N ALA A 124 -1.51 7.09 6.73
CA ALA A 124 -2.03 7.12 5.37
C ALA A 124 -2.01 5.76 4.66
N PRO A 125 -0.90 4.98 4.65
CA PRO A 125 -0.90 3.67 4.01
C PRO A 125 -1.87 2.69 4.69
N ARG A 126 -2.06 2.74 6.02
CA ARG A 126 -3.07 1.92 6.72
C ARG A 126 -4.49 2.31 6.31
N LEU A 127 -4.82 3.60 6.25
CA LEU A 127 -6.13 4.08 5.81
C LEU A 127 -6.41 3.69 4.36
N LEU A 128 -5.42 3.82 3.47
CA LEU A 128 -5.55 3.38 2.07
C LEU A 128 -5.71 1.86 1.96
N SER A 129 -5.08 1.10 2.86
CA SER A 129 -5.24 -0.35 2.93
C SER A 129 -6.66 -0.74 3.36
N ILE A 130 -7.22 -0.04 4.36
CA ILE A 130 -8.61 -0.21 4.78
C ILE A 130 -9.57 0.17 3.64
N ALA A 131 -9.34 1.32 2.99
CA ALA A 131 -10.15 1.79 1.88
C ALA A 131 -10.13 0.81 0.69
N LEU A 132 -8.99 0.18 0.42
CA LEU A 132 -8.85 -0.86 -0.60
C LEU A 132 -9.73 -2.09 -0.27
N LEU A 133 -9.74 -2.55 0.98
CA LEU A 133 -10.61 -3.66 1.40
C LEU A 133 -12.09 -3.33 1.14
N PHE A 134 -12.52 -2.12 1.49
CA PHE A 134 -13.89 -1.66 1.21
C PHE A 134 -14.18 -1.54 -0.29
N ALA A 135 -13.21 -1.11 -1.10
CA ALA A 135 -13.34 -1.07 -2.55
C ALA A 135 -13.53 -2.48 -3.14
N LEU A 136 -12.77 -3.47 -2.64
CA LEU A 136 -12.93 -4.88 -3.01
C LEU A 136 -14.30 -5.42 -2.60
N PHE A 137 -14.78 -5.12 -1.39
CA PHE A 137 -16.14 -5.51 -0.97
C PHE A 137 -17.20 -4.96 -1.91
N ARG A 138 -17.14 -3.66 -2.21
CA ARG A 138 -18.08 -3.02 -3.16
C ARG A 138 -17.99 -3.65 -4.55
N TRP A 139 -16.80 -4.05 -4.99
CA TRP A 139 -16.64 -4.74 -6.27
C TRP A 139 -17.28 -6.14 -6.26
N ILE A 140 -17.06 -6.93 -5.20
CA ILE A 140 -17.62 -8.28 -5.02
C ILE A 140 -19.15 -8.23 -4.91
N GLU A 141 -19.71 -7.25 -4.20
CA GLU A 141 -21.16 -7.11 -4.01
C GLU A 141 -21.91 -6.88 -5.33
N LYS A 142 -21.28 -6.18 -6.28
CA LYS A 142 -21.81 -5.95 -7.63
C LYS A 142 -21.66 -7.15 -8.57
N ARG A 143 -21.09 -8.27 -8.11
CA ARG A 143 -21.01 -9.55 -8.84
C ARG A 143 -22.12 -10.51 -8.37
N THR A 144 -22.28 -11.63 -9.08
CA THR A 144 -23.33 -12.61 -8.81
C THR A 144 -23.23 -13.14 -7.37
N SER A 145 -24.39 -13.36 -6.73
CA SER A 145 -24.48 -13.74 -5.32
C SER A 145 -23.81 -15.08 -5.00
N SER A 146 -23.80 -16.02 -5.94
CA SER A 146 -23.37 -17.41 -5.73
C SER A 146 -21.91 -17.57 -5.34
N TYR A 147 -21.02 -16.63 -5.70
CA TYR A 147 -19.57 -16.76 -5.48
C TYR A 147 -19.01 -15.72 -4.50
N ARG A 148 -19.86 -14.94 -3.82
CA ARG A 148 -19.40 -13.82 -2.96
C ARG A 148 -18.48 -14.29 -1.84
N SER A 149 -18.87 -15.32 -1.09
CA SER A 149 -18.05 -15.84 0.02
C SER A 149 -16.72 -16.39 -0.49
N LEU A 150 -16.73 -17.08 -1.64
CA LEU A 150 -15.50 -17.58 -2.26
C LEU A 150 -14.58 -16.43 -2.65
N LEU A 151 -15.10 -15.36 -3.27
CA LEU A 151 -14.32 -14.18 -3.63
C LEU A 151 -13.74 -13.46 -2.40
N TYR A 152 -14.46 -13.39 -1.28
CA TYR A 152 -13.89 -12.86 -0.03
C TYR A 152 -12.73 -13.72 0.47
N LEU A 153 -12.88 -15.04 0.44
CA LEU A 153 -11.84 -15.97 0.90
C LEU A 153 -10.62 -16.01 -0.04
N THR A 154 -10.79 -15.83 -1.35
CA THR A 154 -9.68 -15.93 -2.30
C THR A 154 -8.99 -14.60 -2.59
N LEU A 155 -9.67 -13.46 -2.42
CA LEU A 155 -9.11 -12.14 -2.68
C LEU A 155 -8.85 -11.36 -1.39
N CYS A 156 -9.86 -11.23 -0.53
CA CYS A 156 -9.77 -10.35 0.63
C CYS A 156 -8.98 -10.98 1.79
N LEU A 157 -9.12 -12.27 2.04
CA LEU A 157 -8.39 -12.93 3.12
C LEU A 157 -6.86 -12.91 2.90
N PRO A 158 -6.31 -13.33 1.74
CA PRO A 158 -4.86 -13.23 1.50
C PRO A 158 -4.36 -11.80 1.59
N TYR A 159 -5.13 -10.84 1.06
CA TYR A 159 -4.82 -9.43 1.18
C TYR A 159 -4.71 -8.98 2.65
N VAL A 160 -5.71 -9.30 3.49
CA VAL A 160 -5.69 -8.95 4.92
C VAL A 160 -4.50 -9.61 5.62
N LEU A 161 -4.22 -10.88 5.35
CA LEU A 161 -3.09 -11.60 5.94
C LEU A 161 -1.74 -10.96 5.58
N ILE A 162 -1.56 -10.52 4.33
CA ILE A 162 -0.36 -9.77 3.91
C ILE A 162 -0.32 -8.40 4.60
N ALA A 163 -1.45 -7.69 4.65
CA ALA A 163 -1.54 -6.34 5.21
C ALA A 163 -1.35 -6.28 6.74
N ILE A 164 -1.49 -7.39 7.46
CA ILE A 164 -1.19 -7.49 8.89
C ILE A 164 0.15 -8.19 9.19
N ASN A 165 0.86 -8.64 8.17
CA ASN A 165 2.16 -9.28 8.37
C ASN A 165 3.18 -8.22 8.85
N THR A 166 3.92 -8.57 9.91
CA THR A 166 4.87 -7.67 10.57
C THR A 166 5.96 -7.16 9.64
N ASP A 167 6.49 -8.00 8.75
CA ASP A 167 7.55 -7.64 7.81
C ASP A 167 7.07 -6.57 6.83
N TYR A 168 5.81 -6.64 6.38
CA TYR A 168 5.20 -5.65 5.50
C TYR A 168 4.83 -4.37 6.26
N LEU A 169 4.24 -4.50 7.45
CA LEU A 169 3.88 -3.36 8.27
C LEU A 169 5.09 -2.57 8.76
N ALA A 170 6.24 -3.21 8.94
CA ALA A 170 7.47 -2.52 9.34
C ALA A 170 7.83 -1.43 8.33
N TYR A 171 7.63 -1.68 7.03
CA TYR A 171 7.84 -0.66 6.00
C TYR A 171 6.93 0.57 6.18
N PHE A 172 5.70 0.43 6.70
CA PHE A 172 4.78 1.57 6.84
C PHE A 172 5.25 2.58 7.90
N SER A 173 5.99 2.12 8.91
CA SER A 173 6.54 2.93 9.99
C SER A 173 8.03 3.25 9.75
N THR A 174 8.46 3.42 8.49
CA THR A 174 9.86 3.68 8.11
C THR A 174 9.97 4.73 7.02
N PHE A 175 11.18 5.24 6.77
CA PHE A 175 11.47 6.12 5.64
C PHE A 175 11.76 5.37 4.32
N TYR A 176 11.14 4.20 4.11
CA TYR A 176 11.25 3.46 2.86
C TYR A 176 10.22 3.88 1.80
N GLN A 177 10.57 3.67 0.54
CA GLN A 177 9.69 3.97 -0.61
C GLN A 177 8.77 2.78 -0.97
N GLU A 178 9.08 1.61 -0.43
CA GLU A 178 8.38 0.34 -0.55
C GLU A 178 6.88 0.45 -0.21
N PRO A 179 6.45 1.15 0.87
CA PRO A 179 5.03 1.33 1.17
C PRO A 179 4.24 1.92 0.00
N ALA A 180 4.80 2.92 -0.70
CA ALA A 180 4.15 3.53 -1.86
C ALA A 180 4.03 2.53 -3.01
N SER A 181 5.10 1.78 -3.28
CA SER A 181 5.09 0.73 -4.29
C SER A 181 4.00 -0.30 -4.01
N MET A 182 3.93 -0.81 -2.77
CA MET A 182 2.96 -1.82 -2.35
C MET A 182 1.52 -1.29 -2.41
N VAL A 183 1.25 -0.15 -1.77
CA VAL A 183 -0.10 0.43 -1.69
C VAL A 183 -0.61 0.79 -3.10
N PHE A 184 0.16 1.53 -3.89
CA PHE A 184 -0.30 1.96 -5.21
C PHE A 184 -0.40 0.80 -6.20
N LEU A 185 0.44 -0.23 -6.09
CA LEU A 185 0.33 -1.42 -6.93
C LEU A 185 -0.96 -2.20 -6.63
N LEU A 186 -1.31 -2.36 -5.35
CA LEU A 186 -2.55 -3.04 -4.98
C LEU A 186 -3.78 -2.25 -5.45
N TRP A 187 -3.74 -0.92 -5.37
CA TRP A 187 -4.77 -0.06 -5.96
C TRP A 187 -4.81 -0.17 -7.49
N LEU A 188 -3.66 -0.29 -8.17
CA LEU A 188 -3.59 -0.50 -9.62
C LEU A 188 -4.25 -1.83 -10.02
N VAL A 189 -3.95 -2.91 -9.30
CA VAL A 189 -4.58 -4.22 -9.53
C VAL A 189 -6.09 -4.16 -9.28
N ALA A 190 -6.53 -3.53 -8.19
CA ALA A 190 -7.96 -3.35 -7.91
C ALA A 190 -8.64 -2.49 -8.98
N ALA A 191 -7.97 -1.45 -9.47
CA ALA A 191 -8.44 -0.66 -10.60
C ALA A 191 -8.64 -1.57 -11.82
N PHE A 192 -7.64 -2.35 -12.25
CA PHE A 192 -7.78 -3.30 -13.36
C PHE A 192 -8.97 -4.25 -13.21
N ILE A 193 -9.12 -4.88 -12.04
CA ILE A 193 -10.22 -5.81 -11.74
C ILE A 193 -11.60 -5.10 -11.78
N SER A 194 -11.63 -3.82 -11.42
CA SER A 194 -12.84 -2.99 -11.42
C SER A 194 -13.26 -2.48 -12.80
N TYR A 195 -12.45 -2.69 -13.85
CA TYR A 195 -12.78 -2.22 -15.19
C TYR A 195 -14.14 -2.77 -15.66
N ARG A 196 -15.03 -1.86 -16.06
CA ARG A 196 -16.33 -2.19 -16.65
C ARG A 196 -16.53 -1.44 -17.96
N ARG A 197 -17.08 -2.14 -18.96
CA ARG A 197 -17.00 -1.78 -20.38
C ARG A 197 -17.95 -0.68 -20.86
N LYS A 198 -19.13 -0.47 -20.26
CA LYS A 198 -20.06 0.58 -20.71
C LYS A 198 -19.94 1.88 -19.89
N ASP A 199 -19.25 1.81 -18.76
CA ASP A 199 -19.67 2.54 -17.58
C ASP A 199 -19.09 3.97 -17.54
N ARG A 200 -17.76 4.10 -17.49
CA ARG A 200 -17.00 5.37 -17.31
C ARG A 200 -15.55 5.20 -17.77
N ARG A 201 -15.37 4.93 -19.06
CA ARG A 201 -14.09 4.50 -19.63
C ARG A 201 -12.96 5.53 -19.44
N SER A 202 -13.25 6.82 -19.61
CA SER A 202 -12.27 7.90 -19.44
C SER A 202 -11.76 8.01 -18.00
N VAL A 203 -12.68 8.04 -17.02
CA VAL A 203 -12.33 8.08 -15.59
C VAL A 203 -11.45 6.90 -15.22
N HIS A 204 -11.79 5.71 -15.70
CA HIS A 204 -11.00 4.52 -15.44
C HIS A 204 -9.58 4.61 -16.01
N PHE A 205 -9.42 5.09 -17.25
CA PHE A 205 -8.08 5.29 -17.83
C PHE A 205 -7.27 6.34 -17.09
N ILE A 206 -7.89 7.43 -16.66
CA ILE A 206 -7.22 8.45 -15.85
C ILE A 206 -6.77 7.85 -14.51
N THR A 207 -7.62 7.06 -13.86
CA THR A 207 -7.25 6.35 -12.62
C THR A 207 -6.10 5.37 -12.85
N LEU A 208 -6.13 4.56 -13.92
CA LEU A 208 -5.03 3.66 -14.25
C LEU A 208 -3.74 4.42 -14.55
N ALA A 209 -3.79 5.48 -15.36
CA ALA A 209 -2.63 6.29 -15.69
C ALA A 209 -2.02 6.94 -14.44
N ALA A 210 -2.85 7.50 -13.56
CA ALA A 210 -2.41 8.05 -12.29
C ALA A 210 -1.76 6.98 -11.40
N LEU A 211 -2.36 5.80 -11.25
CA LEU A 211 -1.80 4.74 -10.43
C LEU A 211 -0.50 4.16 -11.00
N VAL A 212 -0.40 4.01 -12.32
CA VAL A 212 0.84 3.60 -13.00
C VAL A 212 1.94 4.63 -12.75
N PHE A 213 1.62 5.92 -12.89
CA PHE A 213 2.55 7.00 -12.58
C PHE A 213 3.02 6.92 -11.12
N LEU A 214 2.09 6.83 -10.16
CA LEU A 214 2.42 6.74 -8.74
C LEU A 214 3.27 5.51 -8.38
N VAL A 215 3.01 4.35 -8.97
CA VAL A 215 3.82 3.13 -8.77
C VAL A 215 5.22 3.32 -9.33
N THR A 216 5.34 3.92 -10.52
CA THR A 216 6.63 4.17 -11.18
C THR A 216 7.46 5.22 -10.43
N GLU A 217 6.81 6.29 -9.98
CA GLU A 217 7.35 7.38 -9.17
C GLU A 217 7.67 6.95 -7.73
N ALA A 218 7.19 5.79 -7.27
CA ALA A 218 7.51 5.29 -5.93
C ALA A 218 8.97 4.83 -5.81
N LYS A 219 9.45 4.02 -6.76
CA LYS A 219 10.80 3.44 -6.74
C LYS A 219 11.25 3.12 -8.16
N PHE A 220 12.50 3.42 -8.51
CA PHE A 220 13.01 3.21 -9.89
C PHE A 220 12.88 1.77 -10.37
N SER A 221 12.98 0.78 -9.47
CA SER A 221 12.76 -0.63 -9.81
C SER A 221 11.37 -0.91 -10.39
N ASN A 222 10.40 -0.01 -10.23
CA ASN A 222 9.04 -0.14 -10.73
C ASN A 222 8.85 0.31 -12.19
N ILE A 223 9.92 0.68 -12.90
CA ILE A 223 9.85 1.22 -14.28
C ILE A 223 9.19 0.30 -15.31
N TYR A 224 9.09 -1.00 -15.02
CA TYR A 224 8.43 -1.98 -15.90
C TYR A 224 6.90 -2.01 -15.75
N TRP A 225 6.32 -1.45 -14.67
CA TRP A 225 4.88 -1.48 -14.43
C TRP A 225 4.04 -0.74 -15.50
N PRO A 226 4.47 0.40 -16.07
CA PRO A 226 3.81 1.02 -17.21
C PRO A 226 3.67 0.09 -18.42
N LEU A 227 4.72 -0.67 -18.75
CA LEU A 227 4.71 -1.61 -19.87
C LEU A 227 3.70 -2.73 -19.61
N LEU A 228 3.73 -3.33 -18.42
CA LEU A 228 2.77 -4.36 -18.01
C LEU A 228 1.33 -3.83 -17.99
N ALA A 229 1.13 -2.63 -17.43
CA ALA A 229 -0.18 -1.99 -17.39
C ALA A 229 -0.70 -1.66 -18.79
N GLY A 230 0.17 -1.22 -19.69
CA GLY A 230 -0.13 -1.01 -21.10
C GLY A 230 -0.55 -2.31 -21.79
N ALA A 231 0.22 -3.38 -21.62
CA ALA A 231 -0.09 -4.70 -22.16
C ALA A 231 -1.44 -5.24 -21.65
N VAL A 232 -1.70 -5.18 -20.34
CA VAL A 232 -2.96 -5.65 -19.74
C VAL A 232 -4.15 -4.82 -20.20
N THR A 233 -4.03 -3.49 -20.15
CA THR A 233 -5.01 -2.56 -20.70
C THR A 233 -5.33 -2.88 -22.16
N TYR A 234 -4.29 -3.14 -22.94
CA TYR A 234 -4.40 -3.46 -24.34
C TYR A 234 -5.10 -4.80 -24.56
N LEU A 235 -4.80 -5.85 -23.79
CA LEU A 235 -5.55 -7.12 -23.85
C LEU A 235 -7.04 -6.93 -23.56
N PHE A 236 -7.40 -6.10 -22.58
CA PHE A 236 -8.80 -5.75 -22.30
C PHE A 236 -9.47 -4.98 -23.44
N TYR A 237 -8.70 -4.16 -24.15
CA TYR A 237 -9.14 -3.47 -25.36
C TYR A 237 -9.31 -4.44 -26.55
N LEU A 238 -8.39 -5.39 -26.72
CA LEU A 238 -8.34 -6.36 -27.81
C LEU A 238 -9.46 -7.38 -27.81
N GLN A 239 -10.04 -7.67 -26.66
CA GLN A 239 -11.29 -8.41 -26.59
C GLN A 239 -12.44 -7.72 -27.39
N ASN A 240 -12.22 -6.56 -28.03
CA ASN A 240 -13.11 -5.89 -28.98
C ASN A 240 -12.47 -5.53 -30.35
N VAL A 241 -11.24 -5.96 -30.67
CA VAL A 241 -10.51 -5.55 -31.89
C VAL A 241 -10.13 -6.77 -32.74
N PRO A 242 -10.24 -6.72 -34.09
CA PRO A 242 -9.83 -7.82 -34.96
C PRO A 242 -8.35 -8.19 -34.81
N ARG A 243 -8.09 -9.51 -34.72
CA ARG A 243 -6.82 -10.18 -34.36
C ARG A 243 -5.55 -9.70 -35.09
N LYS A 244 -5.67 -9.10 -36.28
CA LYS A 244 -4.52 -8.56 -37.04
C LYS A 244 -3.99 -7.23 -36.49
N ARG A 245 -4.87 -6.35 -35.99
CA ARG A 245 -4.48 -5.10 -35.31
C ARG A 245 -3.96 -5.37 -33.90
N ALA A 246 -4.39 -6.49 -33.32
CA ALA A 246 -3.90 -7.03 -32.04
C ALA A 246 -2.40 -7.34 -32.04
N ILE A 247 -1.93 -7.92 -33.14
CA ILE A 247 -0.53 -8.35 -33.28
C ILE A 247 0.36 -7.12 -33.49
N ALA A 248 -0.05 -6.18 -34.35
CA ALA A 248 0.74 -4.99 -34.66
C ALA A 248 1.04 -4.07 -33.46
N TYR A 249 0.07 -3.83 -32.55
CA TYR A 249 0.37 -2.98 -31.39
C TYR A 249 1.11 -3.73 -30.27
N MET A 250 0.98 -5.06 -30.16
CA MET A 250 1.84 -5.86 -29.26
C MET A 250 3.31 -5.80 -29.69
N SER A 251 3.59 -5.82 -30.99
CA SER A 251 4.94 -5.63 -31.52
C SER A 251 5.51 -4.26 -31.13
N LEU A 252 4.67 -3.22 -31.08
CA LEU A 252 5.09 -1.85 -30.75
C LEU A 252 5.39 -1.67 -29.25
N ILE A 253 4.61 -2.31 -28.36
CA ILE A 253 4.80 -2.24 -26.90
C ILE A 253 6.03 -3.04 -26.44
N VAL A 254 6.38 -4.13 -27.13
CA VAL A 254 7.59 -4.93 -26.82
C VAL A 254 8.88 -4.26 -27.33
N LEU A 255 8.77 -3.35 -28.30
CA LEU A 255 9.91 -2.61 -28.88
C LEU A 255 10.21 -1.27 -28.18
N LEU A 256 9.37 -0.85 -27.22
CA LEU A 256 9.53 0.36 -26.40
C LEU A 256 9.93 -0.02 -24.96
#